data_AF-A0A2V9TSR8-F1
#
_entry.id   AF-A0A2V9TSR8-F1
#
_cell.length_a   1.000
_cell.length_b   1.000
_cell.length_c   1.000
_cell.angle_alpha   90.00
_cell.angle_beta   90.00
_cell.angle_gamma   90.00
#
_symmetry.space_group_name_H-M   'P 1'
#
loop_
_entity.id
_entity.type
_entity.pdbx_description
1 polymer ?
#
loop_
_entity_poly.entity_id
_entity_poly.type
_entity_poly.pdbx_seq_one_letter_code
_entity_poly.pdbx_strand_id
1 'polypeptide(L)'
;ILALHEKEGEPGLAVSRACVLAREMVEIVRGYNELVTKAGLPPLELGVGIAYQEAAPLYLMDGEKRIMISEALNESDRLSSCNKRARKAMEPLGSPFHVYAFQTVSDADAGEAAEDFVMAFNLGGIRLSPAAFQKLRKEISLEPVTLQLPELWGSESFQLFRGLVTVDNDIFRKIVLRESRVAQVDPRNFRLQKWTDKSYYEVCSDPAIYEQLETEKAVAAARS
;
A
#
# COMPACT_ATOMS: atom_id res chain seq x y z
N ILE A 1 -5.44 15.08 3.21
CA ILE A 1 -4.77 14.82 1.91
C ILE A 1 -3.46 15.60 1.89
N LEU A 2 -2.36 14.93 1.58
CA LEU A 2 -1.02 15.50 1.45
C LEU A 2 -0.57 15.33 -0.01
N ALA A 3 0.09 16.34 -0.58
CA ALA A 3 0.65 16.27 -1.93
C ALA A 3 2.15 16.60 -1.89
N LEU A 4 2.95 15.78 -2.59
CA LEU A 4 4.36 16.03 -2.83
C LEU A 4 4.54 16.42 -4.30
N HIS A 5 5.15 17.58 -4.54
CA HIS A 5 5.41 18.07 -5.88
C HIS A 5 6.90 17.91 -6.20
N GLU A 6 7.19 17.28 -7.34
CA GLU A 6 8.54 17.30 -7.91
C GLU A 6 8.77 18.67 -8.56
N LYS A 7 10.01 19.17 -8.43
CA LYS A 7 10.43 20.42 -9.07
C LYS A 7 11.47 20.11 -10.13
N GLU A 8 11.46 20.91 -11.18
CA GLU A 8 12.48 20.84 -12.22
C GLU A 8 13.86 21.11 -11.62
N GLY A 9 14.83 20.25 -11.95
CA GLY A 9 16.20 20.31 -11.44
C GLY A 9 16.44 19.60 -10.10
N GLU A 10 15.40 19.06 -9.44
CA GLU A 10 15.53 18.21 -8.26
C GLU A 10 15.44 16.72 -8.63
N PRO A 11 16.04 15.80 -7.84
CA PRO A 11 15.81 14.38 -8.01
C PRO A 11 14.31 14.05 -7.86
N GLY A 12 13.72 13.46 -8.91
CA GLY A 12 12.31 13.06 -8.91
C GLY A 12 12.07 11.83 -8.04
N LEU A 13 12.04 12.05 -6.73
CA LEU A 13 11.92 11.04 -5.67
C LEU A 13 10.60 11.16 -4.88
N ALA A 14 9.53 11.72 -5.47
CA ALA A 14 8.31 12.00 -4.73
C ALA A 14 7.62 10.73 -4.22
N VAL A 15 7.55 9.66 -5.03
CA VAL A 15 6.81 8.45 -4.65
C VAL A 15 7.58 7.65 -3.59
N SER A 16 8.88 7.50 -3.73
CA SER A 16 9.74 6.82 -2.76
C SER A 16 9.73 7.53 -1.41
N ARG A 17 9.79 8.86 -1.40
CA ARG A 17 9.64 9.67 -0.18
C ARG A 17 8.23 9.57 0.39
N ALA A 18 7.19 9.54 -0.44
CA ALA A 18 5.81 9.29 0.02
C ALA A 18 5.67 7.92 0.68
N CYS A 19 6.30 6.87 0.13
CA CYS A 19 6.30 5.53 0.71
C CYS A 19 6.93 5.50 2.10
N VAL A 20 8.09 6.15 2.27
CA VAL A 20 8.74 6.28 3.57
C VAL A 20 7.82 7.04 4.54
N LEU A 21 7.33 8.21 4.15
CA LEU A 21 6.49 9.04 5.01
C LEU A 21 5.23 8.30 5.46
N ALA A 22 4.55 7.60 4.55
CA ALA A 22 3.38 6.79 4.86
C ALA A 22 3.68 5.68 5.87
N ARG A 23 4.84 5.02 5.73
CA ARG A 23 5.27 3.99 6.68
C ARG A 23 5.50 4.57 8.07
N GLU A 24 6.21 5.68 8.17
CA GLU A 24 6.47 6.35 9.46
C GLU A 24 5.15 6.81 10.11
N MET A 25 4.17 7.31 9.33
CA MET A 25 2.83 7.64 9.83
C MET A 25 2.13 6.42 10.44
N VAL A 26 2.14 5.28 9.75
CA VAL A 26 1.54 4.02 10.24
C VAL A 26 2.27 3.50 11.48
N GLU A 27 3.60 3.60 11.53
CA GLU A 27 4.41 3.20 12.69
C GLU A 27 4.09 4.06 13.92
N ILE A 28 3.93 5.38 13.76
CA ILE A 28 3.50 6.26 14.84
C ILE A 28 2.11 5.86 15.37
N VAL A 29 1.16 5.62 14.47
CA VAL A 29 -0.20 5.18 14.85
C VAL A 29 -0.15 3.85 15.60
N ARG A 30 0.66 2.90 15.15
CA ARG A 30 0.86 1.62 15.84
C ARG A 30 1.41 1.82 17.25
N GLY A 31 2.45 2.64 17.42
CA GLY A 31 3.03 2.93 18.74
C GLY A 31 2.02 3.58 19.68
N TYR A 32 1.18 4.50 19.19
CA TYR A 32 0.10 5.08 19.98
C TYR A 32 -0.99 4.07 20.34
N ASN A 33 -1.29 3.12 19.45
CA ASN A 33 -2.27 2.06 19.70
C ASN A 33 -1.92 1.18 20.89
N GLU A 34 -0.64 0.97 21.17
CA GLU A 34 -0.22 0.27 22.39
C GLU A 34 -0.63 1.02 23.66
N LEU A 35 -0.53 2.36 23.65
CA LEU A 35 -0.86 3.21 24.78
C LEU A 35 -2.37 3.32 24.98
N VAL A 36 -3.12 3.61 23.91
CA VAL A 36 -4.58 3.82 24.02
C VAL A 36 -5.31 2.52 24.33
N THR A 37 -4.86 1.38 23.80
CA THR A 37 -5.46 0.08 24.11
C THR A 37 -5.21 -0.33 25.57
N LYS A 38 -4.01 -0.08 26.11
CA LYS A 38 -3.71 -0.28 27.54
C LYS A 38 -4.59 0.59 28.44
N ALA A 39 -5.00 1.77 27.98
CA ALA A 39 -5.93 2.64 28.67
C ALA A 39 -7.41 2.25 28.49
N GLY A 40 -7.71 1.14 27.80
CA GLY A 40 -9.08 0.69 27.54
C GLY A 40 -9.82 1.49 26.46
N LEU A 41 -9.10 2.29 25.67
CA LEU A 41 -9.68 3.07 24.58
C LEU A 41 -9.62 2.29 23.25
N PRO A 42 -10.54 2.55 22.30
CA PRO A 42 -10.46 1.98 20.96
C PRO A 42 -9.16 2.37 20.25
N PRO A 43 -8.58 1.47 19.44
CA PRO A 43 -7.40 1.79 18.66
C PRO A 43 -7.70 2.80 17.55
N LEU A 44 -6.69 3.57 17.18
CA LEU A 44 -6.67 4.43 16.01
C LEU A 44 -6.48 3.59 14.74
N GLU A 45 -7.28 3.88 13.72
CA GLU A 45 -7.23 3.17 12.44
C GLU A 45 -6.86 4.15 11.33
N LEU A 46 -5.89 3.75 10.51
CA LEU A 46 -5.38 4.55 9.40
C LEU A 46 -5.20 3.67 8.17
N GLY A 47 -5.82 4.03 7.06
CA GLY A 47 -5.49 3.51 5.73
C GLY A 47 -4.82 4.62 4.92
N VAL A 48 -3.70 4.34 4.28
CA VAL A 48 -3.01 5.32 3.42
C VAL A 48 -3.09 4.88 1.97
N GLY A 49 -3.47 5.80 1.09
CA GLY A 49 -3.41 5.63 -0.36
C GLY A 49 -2.35 6.56 -0.97
N ILE A 50 -1.50 6.02 -1.84
CA ILE A 50 -0.49 6.77 -2.58
C ILE A 50 -0.81 6.65 -4.06
N ALA A 51 -1.06 7.77 -4.71
CA ALA A 51 -1.25 7.85 -6.15
C ALA A 51 -0.27 8.83 -6.77
N TYR A 52 0.00 8.65 -8.06
CA TYR A 52 0.91 9.48 -8.83
C TYR A 52 0.27 9.86 -10.16
N GLN A 53 0.44 11.12 -10.54
CA GLN A 53 0.05 11.63 -11.84
C GLN A 53 1.22 12.47 -12.39
N GLU A 54 1.61 12.19 -13.63
CA GLU A 54 2.64 12.96 -14.34
C GLU A 54 2.04 14.21 -14.99
N ALA A 55 1.33 15.00 -14.19
CA ALA A 55 0.72 16.26 -14.62
C ALA A 55 0.59 17.23 -13.45
N ALA A 56 0.63 18.52 -13.75
CA ALA A 56 0.37 19.55 -12.75
C ALA A 56 -1.10 19.48 -12.30
N PRO A 57 -1.39 19.58 -10.99
CA PRO A 57 -2.76 19.68 -10.52
C PRO A 57 -3.37 21.03 -10.91
N LEU A 58 -4.69 21.05 -11.10
CA LEU A 58 -5.43 22.29 -11.23
C LEU A 58 -5.61 22.92 -9.85
N TYR A 59 -5.40 24.23 -9.76
CA TYR A 59 -5.67 24.99 -8.54
C TYR A 59 -6.79 26.00 -8.78
N LEU A 60 -7.83 25.89 -7.96
CA LEU A 60 -8.91 26.87 -7.89
C LEU A 60 -8.78 27.68 -6.59
N MET A 61 -9.27 28.91 -6.63
CA MET A 61 -9.37 29.77 -5.45
C MET A 61 -10.84 29.88 -5.04
N ASP A 62 -11.13 29.54 -3.79
CA ASP A 62 -12.39 29.80 -3.10
C ASP A 62 -12.12 30.85 -2.01
N GLY A 63 -12.19 32.13 -2.40
CA GLY A 63 -11.69 33.24 -1.59
C GLY A 63 -10.19 33.10 -1.34
N GLU A 64 -9.79 32.97 -0.08
CA GLU A 64 -8.40 32.74 0.34
C GLU A 64 -8.00 31.26 0.38
N LYS A 65 -8.95 30.34 0.18
CA LYS A 65 -8.69 28.90 0.21
C LYS A 65 -8.28 28.40 -1.17
N ARG A 66 -7.13 27.73 -1.24
CA ARG A 66 -6.66 27.04 -2.44
C ARG A 66 -7.20 25.62 -2.48
N ILE A 67 -7.97 25.29 -3.50
CA ILE A 67 -8.49 23.95 -3.76
C ILE A 67 -7.62 23.30 -4.83
N MET A 68 -7.04 22.13 -4.52
CA MET A 68 -6.31 21.31 -5.48
C MET A 68 -7.26 20.30 -6.12
N ILE A 69 -7.25 20.22 -7.45
CA ILE A 69 -8.00 19.23 -8.21
C ILE A 69 -6.99 18.41 -9.04
N SER A 70 -6.99 17.10 -8.82
CA SER A 70 -6.13 16.14 -9.52
C SER A 70 -6.78 14.76 -9.51
N GLU A 71 -6.53 13.97 -10.55
CA GLU A 71 -6.97 12.58 -10.62
C GLU A 71 -6.27 11.73 -9.56
N ALA A 72 -4.98 11.98 -9.31
CA ALA A 72 -4.23 11.31 -8.24
C ALA A 72 -4.82 11.58 -6.85
N LEU A 73 -5.41 12.76 -6.64
CA LEU A 73 -6.09 13.06 -5.37
C LEU A 73 -7.28 12.12 -5.16
N ASN A 74 -8.16 12.03 -6.16
CA ASN A 74 -9.33 11.14 -6.12
C ASN A 74 -8.93 9.67 -6.01
N GLU A 75 -7.89 9.25 -6.74
CA GLU A 75 -7.37 7.90 -6.67
C GLU A 75 -6.78 7.58 -5.28
N SER A 76 -5.98 8.49 -4.70
CA SER A 76 -5.40 8.31 -3.37
C SER A 76 -6.47 8.12 -2.28
N ASP A 77 -7.58 8.86 -2.37
CA ASP A 77 -8.71 8.74 -1.46
C ASP A 77 -9.35 7.34 -1.58
N ARG A 78 -9.63 6.89 -2.82
CA ARG A 78 -10.14 5.52 -3.06
C ARG A 78 -9.20 4.44 -2.52
N LEU A 79 -7.89 4.59 -2.74
CA LEU A 79 -6.87 3.63 -2.29
C LEU A 79 -6.75 3.56 -0.76
N SER A 80 -7.07 4.64 -0.05
CA SER A 80 -7.06 4.69 1.42
C SER A 80 -8.25 3.97 2.07
N SER A 81 -9.29 3.65 1.29
CA SER A 81 -10.55 3.13 1.81
C SER A 81 -10.46 1.66 2.27
N CYS A 82 -11.34 1.31 3.21
CA CYS A 82 -11.52 -0.06 3.70
C CYS A 82 -13.01 -0.45 3.66
N ASN A 83 -13.33 -1.48 2.88
CA ASN A 83 -14.68 -2.01 2.76
C ASN A 83 -15.03 -2.87 3.99
N LYS A 84 -16.20 -2.62 4.57
CA LYS A 84 -16.68 -3.33 5.77
C LYS A 84 -16.74 -4.85 5.62
N ARG A 85 -17.11 -5.38 4.45
CA ARG A 85 -17.18 -6.84 4.22
C ARG A 85 -15.79 -7.44 4.09
N ALA A 86 -14.91 -6.78 3.32
CA ALA A 86 -13.52 -7.20 3.21
C ALA A 86 -12.83 -7.20 4.58
N ARG A 87 -13.05 -6.15 5.38
CA ARG A 87 -12.58 -6.07 6.77
C ARG A 87 -12.99 -7.28 7.61
N LYS A 88 -14.29 -7.61 7.63
CA LYS A 88 -14.80 -8.76 8.39
C LYS A 88 -14.18 -10.09 7.95
N ALA A 89 -13.83 -10.22 6.67
CA ALA A 89 -13.20 -11.42 6.14
C ALA A 89 -11.69 -11.49 6.45
N MET A 90 -11.01 -10.35 6.47
CA MET A 90 -9.55 -10.28 6.57
C MET A 90 -9.01 -10.18 8.00
N GLU A 91 -9.67 -9.44 8.89
CA GLU A 91 -9.21 -9.27 10.29
C GLU A 91 -8.92 -10.59 11.02
N PRO A 92 -9.74 -11.65 10.91
CA PRO A 92 -9.50 -12.91 11.63
C PRO A 92 -8.26 -13.68 11.17
N LEU A 93 -7.69 -13.35 10.01
CA LEU A 93 -6.58 -14.10 9.43
C LEU A 93 -5.23 -13.78 10.10
N GLY A 94 -5.13 -12.65 10.81
CA GLY A 94 -3.87 -12.25 11.47
C GLY A 94 -2.69 -12.14 10.50
N SER A 95 -2.95 -11.75 9.26
CA SER A 95 -1.92 -11.60 8.23
C SER A 95 -0.98 -10.44 8.56
N PRO A 96 0.33 -10.54 8.26
CA PRO A 96 1.25 -9.39 8.33
C PRO A 96 0.99 -8.36 7.22
N PHE A 97 0.11 -8.66 6.26
CA PHE A 97 -0.30 -7.75 5.21
C PHE A 97 -1.60 -7.04 5.55
N HIS A 98 -1.63 -5.74 5.26
CA HIS A 98 -2.68 -4.82 5.69
C HIS A 98 -3.48 -4.27 4.52
N VAL A 99 -3.12 -4.66 3.30
CA VAL A 99 -3.78 -4.29 2.05
C VAL A 99 -4.19 -5.54 1.27
N TYR A 100 -5.46 -5.59 0.88
CA TYR A 100 -5.98 -6.57 -0.07
C TYR A 100 -7.00 -5.92 -1.00
N ALA A 101 -7.13 -6.43 -2.22
CA ALA A 101 -8.13 -5.98 -3.18
C ALA A 101 -8.88 -7.16 -3.76
N PHE A 102 -10.22 -7.05 -3.78
CA PHE A 102 -11.11 -8.11 -4.23
C PHE A 102 -12.08 -7.59 -5.28
N GLN A 103 -12.24 -8.33 -6.36
CA GLN A 103 -13.20 -8.03 -7.41
C GLN A 103 -14.48 -8.85 -7.19
N THR A 104 -15.66 -8.21 -7.28
CA THR A 104 -16.95 -8.88 -7.03
C THR A 104 -17.75 -9.27 -8.27
N VAL A 105 -17.31 -8.83 -9.45
CA VAL A 105 -17.93 -9.12 -10.75
C VAL A 105 -16.85 -9.48 -11.76
N SER A 106 -17.16 -10.24 -12.81
CA SER A 106 -16.12 -10.58 -13.80
C SER A 106 -15.71 -9.36 -14.64
N ASP A 107 -14.49 -9.34 -15.18
CA ASP A 107 -14.03 -8.26 -16.08
C ASP A 107 -14.93 -8.10 -17.32
N ALA A 108 -15.48 -9.21 -17.83
CA ALA A 108 -16.41 -9.21 -18.96
C ALA A 108 -17.73 -8.52 -18.63
N ASP A 109 -18.18 -8.60 -17.38
CA ASP A 109 -19.43 -7.98 -16.91
C ASP A 109 -19.23 -6.53 -16.47
N ALA A 110 -18.00 -6.15 -16.10
CA ALA A 110 -17.71 -4.84 -15.51
C ALA A 110 -17.36 -3.76 -16.53
N GLY A 111 -16.75 -4.13 -17.67
CA GLY A 111 -16.27 -3.19 -18.67
C GLY A 111 -15.35 -2.11 -18.07
N GLU A 112 -15.60 -0.84 -18.42
CA GLU A 112 -14.85 0.32 -17.91
C GLU A 112 -15.10 0.62 -16.43
N ALA A 113 -16.19 0.11 -15.84
CA ALA A 113 -16.54 0.31 -14.43
C ALA A 113 -15.88 -0.72 -13.49
N ALA A 114 -14.90 -1.49 -13.96
CA ALA A 114 -14.29 -2.56 -13.18
C ALA A 114 -13.67 -2.11 -11.85
N GLU A 115 -13.21 -0.85 -11.75
CA GLU A 115 -12.71 -0.26 -10.51
C GLU A 115 -13.81 -0.04 -9.46
N ASP A 116 -15.05 0.24 -9.88
CA ASP A 116 -16.18 0.47 -8.99
C ASP A 116 -16.63 -0.80 -8.25
N PHE A 117 -16.23 -1.96 -8.76
CA PHE A 117 -16.54 -3.27 -8.18
C PHE A 117 -15.37 -3.89 -7.40
N VAL A 118 -14.38 -3.08 -7.01
CA VAL A 118 -13.29 -3.50 -6.14
C VAL A 118 -13.66 -3.26 -4.68
N MET A 119 -13.80 -4.33 -3.91
CA MET A 119 -13.79 -4.25 -2.45
C MET A 119 -12.34 -4.15 -1.96
N ALA A 120 -11.96 -2.97 -1.47
CA ALA A 120 -10.66 -2.74 -0.86
C ALA A 120 -10.65 -3.18 0.61
N PHE A 121 -9.55 -3.75 1.08
CA PHE A 121 -9.18 -3.81 2.48
C PHE A 121 -7.90 -3.01 2.62
N ASN A 122 -7.92 -1.94 3.42
CA ASN A 122 -6.75 -1.15 3.77
C ASN A 122 -6.93 -0.67 5.23
N LEU A 123 -6.42 -1.46 6.18
CA LEU A 123 -6.56 -1.18 7.60
C LEU A 123 -5.20 -1.24 8.26
N GLY A 124 -4.62 -0.09 8.60
CA GLY A 124 -3.21 -0.01 9.00
C GLY A 124 -2.25 -0.17 7.82
N GLY A 125 -2.76 -0.15 6.59
CA GLY A 125 -2.00 -0.42 5.37
C GLY A 125 -1.65 0.82 4.56
N ILE A 126 -0.81 0.61 3.55
CA ILE A 126 -0.34 1.64 2.63
C ILE A 126 -0.45 1.09 1.22
N ARG A 127 -1.45 1.52 0.45
CA ARG A 127 -1.73 1.03 -0.90
C ARG A 127 -1.22 2.02 -1.95
N LEU A 128 -0.57 1.53 -2.99
CA LEU A 128 -0.13 2.34 -4.13
C LEU A 128 -1.03 2.12 -5.35
N SER A 129 -1.20 3.17 -6.15
CA SER A 129 -1.69 3.03 -7.52
C SER A 129 -0.65 2.32 -8.40
N PRO A 130 -1.08 1.70 -9.51
CA PRO A 130 -0.15 1.19 -10.51
C PRO A 130 0.81 2.28 -11.03
N ALA A 131 0.31 3.50 -11.27
CA ALA A 131 1.14 4.62 -11.72
C ALA A 131 2.21 4.99 -10.68
N ALA A 132 1.87 5.01 -9.39
CA ALA A 132 2.82 5.25 -8.31
C ALA A 132 3.86 4.13 -8.23
N PHE A 133 3.46 2.85 -8.33
CA PHE A 133 4.43 1.75 -8.33
C PHE A 133 5.39 1.81 -9.53
N GLN A 134 4.89 2.14 -10.74
CA GLN A 134 5.75 2.30 -11.91
C GLN A 134 6.71 3.48 -11.79
N LYS A 135 6.24 4.61 -11.21
CA LYS A 135 7.12 5.74 -10.91
C LYS A 135 8.18 5.33 -9.88
N LEU A 136 7.81 4.68 -8.78
CA LEU A 136 8.73 4.20 -7.75
C LEU A 136 9.87 3.33 -8.32
N ARG A 137 9.57 2.44 -9.27
CA ARG A 137 10.57 1.63 -9.98
C ARG A 137 11.58 2.43 -10.81
N LYS A 138 11.23 3.66 -11.19
CA LYS A 138 12.13 4.60 -11.87
C LYS A 138 12.93 5.45 -10.88
N GLU A 139 12.39 5.68 -9.67
CA GLU A 139 13.03 6.51 -8.64
C GLU A 139 14.15 5.76 -7.89
N ILE A 140 13.95 4.47 -7.60
CA ILE A 140 14.88 3.65 -6.81
C ILE A 140 15.02 2.23 -7.38
N SER A 141 16.12 1.59 -7.05
CA SER A 141 16.29 0.14 -7.28
C SER A 141 15.41 -0.66 -6.33
N LEU A 142 14.63 -1.57 -6.90
CA LEU A 142 13.84 -2.56 -6.15
C LEU A 142 14.40 -3.96 -6.40
N GLU A 143 14.86 -4.59 -5.33
CA GLU A 143 15.40 -5.95 -5.37
C GLU A 143 14.32 -6.96 -4.94
N PRO A 144 14.01 -7.98 -5.76
CA PRO A 144 13.13 -9.06 -5.35
C PRO A 144 13.66 -9.77 -4.10
N VAL A 145 12.77 -10.12 -3.18
CA VAL A 145 13.09 -10.91 -1.99
C VAL A 145 12.06 -12.02 -1.82
N THR A 146 12.49 -13.15 -1.28
CA THR A 146 11.64 -14.29 -0.99
C THR A 146 11.56 -14.47 0.52
N LEU A 147 10.34 -14.42 1.06
CA LEU A 147 10.04 -14.72 2.46
C LEU A 147 8.95 -15.79 2.53
N GLN A 148 8.99 -16.61 3.57
CA GLN A 148 7.92 -17.55 3.87
C GLN A 148 6.85 -16.84 4.71
N LEU A 149 5.86 -16.26 4.04
CA LEU A 149 4.73 -15.59 4.68
C LEU A 149 3.41 -16.29 4.31
N PRO A 150 2.37 -16.20 5.16
CA PRO A 150 1.08 -16.83 4.90
C PRO A 150 0.46 -16.34 3.58
N GLU A 151 0.10 -17.29 2.72
CA GLU A 151 -0.65 -17.02 1.50
C GLU A 151 -2.14 -16.94 1.78
N LEU A 152 -2.82 -15.95 1.19
CA LEU A 152 -4.27 -15.89 1.23
C LEU A 152 -4.89 -17.10 0.50
N TRP A 153 -5.77 -17.83 1.18
CA TRP A 153 -6.33 -19.11 0.72
C TRP A 153 -5.28 -20.18 0.33
N GLY A 154 -4.03 -20.07 0.80
CA GLY A 154 -2.96 -21.04 0.51
C GLY A 154 -2.61 -21.17 -0.99
N SER A 155 -2.98 -20.18 -1.79
CA SER A 155 -2.72 -20.18 -3.25
C SER A 155 -2.44 -18.77 -3.79
N GLU A 156 -2.22 -17.81 -2.90
CA GLU A 156 -1.91 -16.44 -3.27
C GLU A 156 -0.49 -16.34 -3.80
N SER A 157 -0.36 -15.85 -5.03
CA SER A 157 0.94 -15.50 -5.60
C SER A 157 1.21 -14.02 -5.36
N PHE A 158 2.18 -13.73 -4.49
CA PHE A 158 2.69 -12.38 -4.28
C PHE A 158 4.21 -12.34 -4.45
N GLN A 159 4.73 -11.18 -4.84
CA GLN A 159 6.16 -10.89 -4.94
C GLN A 159 6.50 -9.79 -3.94
N LEU A 160 7.60 -9.98 -3.20
CA LEU A 160 8.15 -8.93 -2.35
C LEU A 160 9.36 -8.27 -3.00
N PHE A 161 9.53 -6.99 -2.72
CA PHE A 161 10.69 -6.21 -3.10
C PHE A 161 11.22 -5.44 -1.91
N ARG A 162 12.53 -5.27 -1.82
CA ARG A 162 13.17 -4.32 -0.90
C ARG A 162 13.77 -3.16 -1.70
N GLY A 163 13.68 -1.96 -1.13
CA GLY A 163 14.29 -0.75 -1.67
C GLY A 163 14.98 0.06 -0.58
N LEU A 164 15.93 0.89 -0.97
CA LEU A 164 16.57 1.88 -0.10
C LEU A 164 16.25 3.27 -0.65
N VAL A 165 15.60 4.10 0.16
CA VAL A 165 15.15 5.44 -0.20
C VAL A 165 16.05 6.48 0.47
N THR A 166 16.50 7.48 -0.29
CA THR A 166 17.15 8.67 0.27
C THR A 166 16.08 9.71 0.63
N VAL A 167 15.99 10.05 1.92
CA VAL A 167 15.02 11.04 2.43
C VAL A 167 15.65 12.43 2.39
N ASP A 168 16.89 12.52 2.84
CA ASP A 168 17.74 13.71 2.83
C ASP A 168 19.21 13.28 2.65
N ASN A 169 20.14 14.22 2.56
CA ASN A 169 21.57 13.94 2.54
C ASN A 169 21.94 12.99 3.69
N ASP A 170 22.51 11.83 3.33
CA ASP A 170 22.94 10.75 4.22
C ASP A 170 21.84 10.04 5.03
N ILE A 171 20.56 10.42 4.89
CA ILE A 171 19.43 9.74 5.55
C ILE A 171 18.81 8.74 4.58
N PHE A 172 19.03 7.46 4.87
CA PHE A 172 18.44 6.36 4.12
C PHE A 172 17.38 5.63 4.95
N ARG A 173 16.30 5.23 4.27
CA ARG A 173 15.20 4.44 4.83
C ARG A 173 14.93 3.23 3.94
N LYS A 174 14.95 2.04 4.53
CA LYS A 174 14.53 0.82 3.83
C LYS A 174 13.03 0.89 3.60
N ILE A 175 12.53 0.35 2.50
CA ILE A 175 11.10 0.05 2.33
C ILE A 175 10.95 -1.38 1.82
N VAL A 176 9.83 -2.00 2.15
CA VAL A 176 9.42 -3.29 1.59
C VAL A 176 8.12 -3.08 0.84
N LEU A 177 8.03 -3.64 -0.35
CA LEU A 177 6.85 -3.59 -1.19
C LEU A 177 6.34 -4.99 -1.43
N ARG A 178 5.03 -5.11 -1.58
CA ARG A 178 4.36 -6.32 -2.03
C ARG A 178 3.56 -6.00 -3.28
N GLU A 179 3.76 -6.79 -4.32
CA GLU A 179 2.84 -6.91 -5.44
C GLU A 179 2.05 -8.22 -5.26
N SER A 180 0.73 -8.16 -5.28
CA SER A 180 -0.12 -9.35 -5.23
C SER A 180 -1.28 -9.24 -6.22
N ARG A 181 -1.86 -10.38 -6.59
CA ARG A 181 -2.96 -10.45 -7.55
C ARG A 181 -4.29 -10.13 -6.89
N VAL A 182 -5.15 -9.40 -7.59
CA VAL A 182 -6.54 -9.18 -7.19
C VAL A 182 -7.28 -10.51 -7.28
N ALA A 183 -7.97 -10.89 -6.20
CA ALA A 183 -8.80 -12.08 -6.19
C ALA A 183 -10.23 -11.72 -6.60
N GLN A 184 -10.85 -12.53 -7.47
CA GLN A 184 -12.29 -12.48 -7.68
C GLN A 184 -12.99 -13.31 -6.62
N VAL A 185 -13.95 -12.73 -5.91
CA VAL A 185 -14.68 -13.38 -4.82
C VAL A 185 -16.19 -13.29 -5.01
N ASP A 186 -16.91 -14.29 -4.49
CA ASP A 186 -18.37 -14.19 -4.37
C ASP A 186 -18.71 -13.14 -3.28
N PRO A 187 -19.46 -12.07 -3.61
CA PRO A 187 -19.74 -11.00 -2.66
C PRO A 187 -20.64 -11.41 -1.49
N ARG A 188 -21.29 -12.58 -1.54
CA ARG A 188 -22.21 -13.09 -0.51
C ARG A 188 -21.49 -13.87 0.58
N ASN A 189 -20.48 -14.66 0.20
CA ASN A 189 -19.79 -15.59 1.10
C ASN A 189 -18.26 -15.43 1.13
N PHE A 190 -17.71 -14.50 0.34
CA PHE A 190 -16.29 -14.17 0.26
C PHE A 190 -15.39 -15.35 -0.16
N ARG A 191 -15.95 -16.36 -0.84
CA ARG A 191 -15.16 -17.48 -1.39
C ARG A 191 -14.42 -17.02 -2.64
N LEU A 192 -13.15 -17.42 -2.71
CA LEU A 192 -12.33 -17.28 -3.90
C LEU A 192 -13.00 -17.99 -5.09
N GLN A 193 -13.19 -17.26 -6.18
CA GLN A 193 -13.64 -17.80 -7.46
C GLN A 193 -12.44 -18.04 -8.39
N LYS A 194 -11.57 -17.03 -8.53
CA LYS A 194 -10.32 -17.10 -9.29
C LYS A 194 -9.37 -15.96 -8.93
N TRP A 195 -8.10 -16.11 -9.26
CA TRP A 195 -7.15 -15.00 -9.32
C TRP A 195 -7.28 -14.28 -10.67
N THR A 196 -7.30 -12.94 -10.66
CA THR A 196 -7.38 -12.13 -11.90
C THR A 196 -6.00 -11.66 -12.33
N ASP A 197 -5.85 -11.18 -13.56
CA ASP A 197 -4.57 -10.65 -14.07
C ASP A 197 -4.22 -9.26 -13.54
N LYS A 198 -5.10 -8.66 -12.72
CA LYS A 198 -4.85 -7.36 -12.09
C LYS A 198 -3.99 -7.54 -10.84
N SER A 199 -3.08 -6.60 -10.63
CA SER A 199 -2.26 -6.51 -9.42
C SER A 199 -2.70 -5.35 -8.53
N TYR A 200 -2.38 -5.45 -7.24
CA TYR A 200 -2.37 -4.32 -6.31
C TYR A 200 -1.02 -4.29 -5.57
N TYR A 201 -0.70 -3.12 -5.01
CA TYR A 201 0.61 -2.83 -4.46
C TYR A 201 0.49 -2.30 -3.04
N GLU A 202 1.33 -2.81 -2.14
CA GLU A 202 1.41 -2.41 -0.75
C GLU A 202 2.84 -1.99 -0.39
N VAL A 203 2.99 -0.90 0.37
CA VAL A 203 4.20 -0.67 1.18
C VAL A 203 4.01 -1.38 2.51
N CYS A 204 4.76 -2.44 2.73
CA CYS A 204 4.67 -3.23 3.95
C CYS A 204 5.21 -2.44 5.13
N SER A 205 4.40 -2.37 6.19
CA SER A 205 4.70 -1.65 7.45
C SER A 205 4.82 -2.60 8.65
N ASP A 206 4.47 -3.88 8.51
CA ASP A 206 4.48 -4.83 9.63
C ASP A 206 5.91 -5.17 10.06
N PRO A 207 6.26 -5.06 11.36
CA PRO A 207 7.62 -5.30 11.83
C PRO A 207 8.10 -6.73 11.56
N ALA A 208 7.20 -7.73 11.60
CA ALA A 208 7.53 -9.13 11.38
C ALA A 208 8.12 -9.36 9.98
N ILE A 209 7.70 -8.59 8.98
CA ILE A 209 8.26 -8.66 7.62
C ILE A 209 9.71 -8.18 7.60
N TYR A 210 10.02 -7.08 8.30
CA TYR A 210 11.38 -6.55 8.38
C TYR A 210 12.30 -7.45 9.21
N GLU A 211 11.80 -8.00 10.32
CA GLU A 211 12.53 -8.94 11.17
C GLU A 211 12.92 -10.23 10.41
N GLN A 212 12.01 -10.76 9.60
CA GLN A 212 12.31 -11.91 8.73
C GLN A 212 13.38 -11.57 7.68
N LEU A 213 13.35 -10.38 7.07
CA LEU A 213 14.37 -9.97 6.10
C LEU A 213 15.77 -9.87 6.70
N GLU A 214 15.89 -9.34 7.92
CA GLU A 214 17.20 -9.27 8.60
C GLU A 214 17.70 -10.66 8.99
N THR A 215 16.79 -11.55 9.41
CA THR A 215 17.12 -12.96 9.71
C THR A 215 17.64 -13.70 8.47
N GLU A 216 16.95 -13.60 7.33
CA GLU A 216 17.38 -14.19 6.06
C GLU A 216 18.74 -13.64 5.60
N LYS A 217 18.97 -12.32 5.75
CA LYS A 217 20.28 -11.73 5.46
C LYS A 217 21.40 -12.31 6.32
N ALA A 218 21.16 -12.46 7.62
CA ALA A 218 22.15 -13.03 8.54
C ALA A 218 22.47 -14.48 8.19
N VAL A 219 21.45 -15.28 7.86
CA VAL A 219 21.60 -16.67 7.43
C VAL A 219 22.38 -16.77 6.11
N ALA A 220 22.09 -15.90 5.14
CA ALA A 220 22.81 -15.85 3.87
C ALA A 220 24.29 -15.47 4.06
N ALA A 221 24.58 -14.48 4.90
CA ALA A 221 25.95 -14.04 5.21
C ALA A 221 26.76 -15.10 5.98
N ALA A 222 26.11 -15.92 6.80
CA ALA A 222 26.77 -17.04 7.50
C ALA A 222 27.08 -18.22 6.58
N ARG A 223 26.50 -18.28 5.38
CA ARG A 223 26.71 -19.33 4.36
C ARG A 223 27.76 -18.94 3.30
N SER A 224 28.20 -17.69 3.26
CA SER A 224 29.21 -17.13 2.34
C SER A 224 30.58 -17.06 3.00
#